data_AF-A0A524ETV0-F1
#
_entry.id   AF-A0A524ETV0-F1
#
_cell.length_a   1.000
_cell.length_b   1.000
_cell.length_c   1.000
_cell.angle_alpha   90.00
_cell.angle_beta   90.00
_cell.angle_gamma   90.00
#
_symmetry.space_group_name_H-M   'P 1'
#
loop_
_entity.id
_entity.type
_entity.pdbx_description
1 polymer ?
#
loop_
_entity_poly.entity_id
_entity_poly.type
_entity_poly.pdbx_seq_one_letter_code
_entity_poly.pdbx_strand_id
1 'polypeptide(L)'
;MGKISTVLSIWDLGGQERFDSFKESYMRGTAAIVLVFDLVNFDSFGKLDYYLETARNGAGNVPILLVGNKSDLETEEELGQVIQQSEIDDWMRLNQITDFMKTSAKTGENVRKAFEKLTIMSLADLGERPRLGEVREEGFLFKVVVIGAAGVGKTSIVHRFTENVFLQDYKLTVG
;
A
#
# COMPACT_ATOMS: atom_id res chain seq x y z
N MET A 1 -11.27 -14.79 26.19
CA MET A 1 -10.24 -14.58 25.15
C MET A 1 -9.63 -13.20 25.37
N GLY A 2 -8.31 -13.12 25.54
CA GLY A 2 -7.62 -11.85 25.71
C GLY A 2 -7.73 -10.97 24.46
N LYS A 3 -7.73 -9.66 24.64
CA LYS A 3 -7.74 -8.68 23.54
C LYS A 3 -6.36 -8.71 22.90
N ILE A 4 -6.25 -9.13 21.64
CA ILE A 4 -5.00 -9.04 20.88
C ILE A 4 -4.88 -7.58 20.41
N SER A 5 -3.78 -6.93 20.76
CA SER A 5 -3.46 -5.59 20.27
C SER A 5 -2.47 -5.69 19.10
N THR A 6 -2.66 -4.84 18.09
CA THR A 6 -1.78 -4.77 16.93
C THR A 6 -1.35 -3.33 16.71
N VAL A 7 -0.04 -3.13 16.52
CA VAL A 7 0.56 -1.84 16.17
C VAL A 7 1.10 -1.94 14.74
N LEU A 8 0.75 -0.96 13.90
CA LEU A 8 1.30 -0.84 12.57
C LEU A 8 2.42 0.20 12.56
N SER A 9 3.62 -0.20 12.19
CA SER A 9 4.70 0.71 11.82
C SER A 9 4.63 0.91 10.31
N ILE A 10 4.13 2.08 9.88
CA ILE A 10 3.91 2.38 8.46
C ILE A 10 5.12 3.12 7.90
N TRP A 11 5.69 2.58 6.82
CA TRP A 11 6.85 3.13 6.11
C TRP A 11 6.40 3.67 4.74
N ASP A 12 6.36 4.99 4.62
CA ASP A 12 6.06 5.69 3.36
C ASP A 12 7.36 5.94 2.57
N LEU A 13 7.53 5.23 1.45
CA LEU A 13 8.70 5.37 0.59
C LEU A 13 8.45 6.45 -0.48
N GLY A 14 8.47 7.72 -0.08
CA GLY A 14 8.36 8.86 -1.00
C GLY A 14 9.71 9.22 -1.65
N GLY A 15 9.76 9.34 -2.99
CA GLY A 15 10.83 10.07 -3.72
C GLY A 15 12.22 9.43 -3.76
N GLN A 16 12.50 8.42 -2.95
CA GLN A 16 13.77 7.67 -2.90
C GLN A 16 13.86 6.58 -3.99
N GLU A 17 13.07 6.71 -5.07
CA GLU A 17 13.04 5.77 -6.21
C GLU A 17 14.39 5.63 -6.93
N ARG A 18 15.36 6.51 -6.66
CA ARG A 18 16.59 6.64 -7.43
C ARG A 18 17.70 5.65 -7.05
N PHE A 19 17.54 4.86 -5.99
CA PHE A 19 18.54 3.87 -5.60
C PHE A 19 17.92 2.54 -5.14
N ASP A 20 18.03 1.51 -5.98
CA ASP A 20 17.43 0.20 -5.73
C ASP A 20 18.02 -0.52 -4.50
N SER A 21 19.32 -0.31 -4.21
CA SER A 21 20.00 -0.89 -3.05
C SER A 21 19.45 -0.39 -1.71
N PHE A 22 18.94 0.84 -1.64
CA PHE A 22 18.35 1.37 -0.41
C PHE A 22 16.95 0.80 -0.18
N LYS A 23 16.17 0.54 -1.25
CA LYS A 23 14.81 0.01 -1.18
C LYS A 23 14.77 -1.37 -0.54
N GLU A 24 15.70 -2.26 -0.89
CA GLU A 24 15.77 -3.61 -0.31
C GLU A 24 15.98 -3.58 1.21
N SER A 25 16.81 -2.66 1.70
CA SER A 25 17.04 -2.49 3.14
C SER A 25 15.76 -2.06 3.87
N TYR A 26 14.99 -1.11 3.29
CA TYR A 26 13.71 -0.70 3.86
C TYR A 26 12.65 -1.79 3.82
N MET A 27 12.72 -2.72 2.88
CA MET A 27 11.78 -3.84 2.78
C MET A 27 12.07 -4.97 3.78
N ARG A 28 13.29 -5.07 4.31
CA ARG A 28 13.65 -6.11 5.30
C ARG A 28 12.74 -6.06 6.52
N GLY A 29 12.20 -7.22 6.93
CA GLY A 29 11.32 -7.35 8.09
C GLY A 29 9.92 -6.78 7.88
N THR A 30 9.54 -6.45 6.64
CA THR A 30 8.17 -6.06 6.31
C THR A 30 7.23 -7.25 6.48
N ALA A 31 6.09 -7.00 7.12
CA ALA A 31 5.04 -7.98 7.37
C ALA A 31 3.89 -7.88 6.36
N ALA A 32 3.71 -6.73 5.70
CA ALA A 32 2.77 -6.57 4.60
C ALA A 32 3.08 -5.34 3.73
N ILE A 33 2.59 -5.37 2.49
CA ILE A 33 2.80 -4.33 1.49
C ILE A 33 1.45 -3.72 1.09
N VAL A 34 1.41 -2.40 1.01
CA VAL A 34 0.37 -1.66 0.29
C VAL A 34 0.95 -1.20 -1.04
N LEU A 35 0.50 -1.80 -2.14
CA LEU A 35 0.95 -1.48 -3.49
C LEU A 35 -0.03 -0.51 -4.14
N VAL A 36 0.39 0.74 -4.35
CA VAL A 36 -0.49 1.85 -4.71
C VAL A 36 -0.29 2.29 -6.16
N PHE A 37 -1.38 2.46 -6.89
CA PHE A 37 -1.44 3.20 -8.14
C PHE A 37 -2.55 4.26 -8.08
N ASP A 38 -2.60 5.14 -9.07
CA ASP A 38 -3.63 6.16 -9.22
C ASP A 38 -4.62 5.71 -10.31
N LEU A 39 -5.91 5.67 -9.97
CA LEU A 39 -6.99 5.13 -10.80
C LEU A 39 -7.19 5.88 -12.13
N VAL A 40 -6.74 7.14 -12.20
CA VAL A 40 -6.82 7.99 -13.39
C VAL A 40 -5.45 8.25 -14.03
N ASN A 41 -4.46 7.39 -13.75
CA ASN A 41 -3.10 7.54 -14.26
C ASN A 41 -2.52 6.20 -14.77
N PHE A 42 -2.62 5.97 -16.08
CA PHE A 42 -2.10 4.76 -16.75
C PHE A 42 -0.60 4.56 -16.55
N ASP A 43 0.21 5.62 -16.56
CA ASP A 43 1.66 5.49 -16.33
C ASP A 43 1.98 4.94 -14.94
N SER A 44 1.12 5.23 -13.95
CA SER A 44 1.26 4.67 -12.60
C SER A 44 0.91 3.18 -12.56
N PHE A 45 -0.10 2.76 -13.32
CA PHE A 45 -0.52 1.37 -13.44
C PHE A 45 0.50 0.52 -14.19
N GLY A 46 1.04 1.04 -15.30
CA GLY A 46 2.11 0.38 -16.07
C GLY A 46 3.42 0.18 -15.30
N LYS A 47 3.60 0.83 -14.14
CA LYS A 47 4.76 0.66 -13.26
C LYS A 47 4.54 -0.38 -12.15
N LEU A 48 3.34 -0.97 -12.04
CA LEU A 48 3.03 -1.90 -10.96
C LEU A 48 3.94 -3.13 -10.95
N ASP A 49 4.32 -3.66 -12.13
CA ASP A 49 5.21 -4.83 -12.22
C ASP A 49 6.57 -4.55 -11.56
N TYR A 50 7.15 -3.38 -11.82
CA TYR A 50 8.41 -2.94 -11.23
C TYR A 50 8.33 -2.83 -9.70
N TYR A 51 7.26 -2.22 -9.17
CA TYR A 51 7.11 -2.06 -7.72
C TYR A 51 6.75 -3.38 -7.02
N LEU A 52 6.01 -4.25 -7.69
CA LEU A 52 5.72 -5.61 -7.21
C LEU A 52 7.00 -6.44 -7.13
N GLU A 53 7.84 -6.41 -8.18
CA GLU A 53 9.14 -7.08 -8.18
C GLU A 53 10.03 -6.55 -7.05
N THR A 54 10.11 -5.22 -6.90
CA THR A 54 10.85 -4.58 -5.79
C THR A 54 10.37 -5.08 -4.42
N ALA A 55 9.05 -5.14 -4.21
CA ALA A 55 8.46 -5.61 -2.96
C ALA A 55 8.78 -7.09 -2.71
N ARG A 56 8.66 -7.95 -3.72
CA ARG A 56 8.96 -9.38 -3.61
C ARG A 56 10.44 -9.66 -3.37
N ASN A 57 11.35 -8.92 -4.02
CA ASN A 57 12.78 -9.06 -3.83
C ASN A 57 13.22 -8.62 -2.42
N GLY A 58 12.63 -7.55 -1.89
CA GLY A 58 13.01 -7.00 -0.59
C GLY A 58 12.32 -7.62 0.63
N ALA A 59 11.02 -7.94 0.52
CA ALA A 59 10.20 -8.45 1.63
C ALA A 59 9.91 -9.96 1.53
N GLY A 60 10.09 -10.56 0.36
CA GLY A 60 9.69 -11.93 0.08
C GLY A 60 8.19 -12.08 -0.15
N ASN A 61 7.66 -13.29 0.07
CA ASN A 61 6.24 -13.58 -0.07
C ASN A 61 5.50 -13.16 1.21
N VAL A 62 5.15 -11.89 1.29
CA VAL A 62 4.31 -11.28 2.34
C VAL A 62 2.96 -10.88 1.75
N PRO A 63 1.91 -10.71 2.56
CA PRO A 63 0.64 -10.18 2.08
C PRO A 63 0.79 -8.85 1.35
N ILE A 64 0.13 -8.72 0.19
CA ILE A 64 0.11 -7.51 -0.64
C ILE A 64 -1.34 -7.12 -0.88
N LEU A 65 -1.72 -5.90 -0.47
CA LEU A 65 -2.98 -5.28 -0.85
C LEU A 65 -2.72 -4.31 -2.01
N LEU A 66 -3.34 -4.56 -3.16
CA LEU A 66 -3.36 -3.60 -4.25
C LEU A 66 -4.35 -2.47 -3.91
N VAL A 67 -3.91 -1.22 -4.07
CA VAL A 67 -4.72 -0.03 -3.80
C VAL A 67 -4.75 0.88 -5.01
N GLY A 68 -5.95 1.07 -5.56
CA GLY A 68 -6.21 2.12 -6.54
C GLY A 68 -6.64 3.36 -5.79
N ASN A 69 -5.79 4.40 -5.78
CA ASN A 69 -6.09 5.66 -5.09
C ASN A 69 -6.75 6.67 -6.03
N LYS A 70 -7.32 7.71 -5.44
CA LYS A 70 -8.04 8.81 -6.11
C LYS A 70 -9.36 8.35 -6.73
N SER A 71 -10.10 7.48 -6.04
CA SER A 71 -11.46 7.07 -6.46
C SER A 71 -12.42 8.24 -6.61
N ASP A 72 -12.17 9.37 -5.95
CA ASP A 72 -12.92 10.61 -6.12
C ASP A 72 -12.83 11.22 -7.52
N LEU A 73 -11.83 10.82 -8.31
CA LEU A 73 -11.63 11.31 -9.68
C LEU A 73 -12.17 10.34 -10.75
N GLU A 74 -12.65 9.14 -10.37
CA GLU A 74 -13.20 8.17 -11.33
C GLU A 74 -14.45 8.69 -12.08
N THR A 75 -15.17 9.64 -11.49
CA THR A 75 -16.33 10.27 -12.10
C THR A 75 -16.00 11.59 -12.78
N GLU A 76 -14.76 12.07 -12.70
CA GLU A 76 -14.32 13.30 -13.34
C GLU A 76 -13.86 12.99 -14.78
N GLU A 77 -14.84 12.96 -15.70
CA GLU A 77 -14.66 12.66 -17.14
C GLU A 77 -13.56 13.50 -17.83
N GLU A 78 -13.23 14.66 -17.27
CA GLU A 78 -12.25 15.61 -17.81
C GLU A 78 -10.78 15.24 -17.52
N LEU A 79 -10.50 14.34 -16.56
CA LEU A 79 -9.12 14.08 -16.08
C LEU A 79 -8.38 12.95 -16.78
N GLY A 80 -9.05 12.20 -17.66
CA GLY A 80 -8.47 11.10 -18.42
C GLY A 80 -9.33 9.83 -18.39
N GLN A 81 -8.91 8.80 -19.12
CA GLN A 81 -9.55 7.49 -19.04
C GLN A 81 -9.27 6.87 -17.65
N VAL A 82 -10.31 6.39 -16.99
CA VAL A 82 -10.19 5.58 -15.77
C VAL A 82 -9.67 4.21 -16.16
N ILE A 83 -8.73 3.67 -15.38
CA ILE A 83 -8.26 2.29 -15.58
C ILE A 83 -9.43 1.33 -15.34
N GLN A 84 -9.73 0.48 -16.32
CA GLN A 84 -10.92 -0.35 -16.25
C GLN A 84 -10.75 -1.49 -15.24
N GLN A 85 -11.84 -1.87 -14.57
CA GLN A 85 -11.82 -2.95 -13.60
C GLN A 85 -11.28 -4.26 -14.20
N SER A 86 -11.61 -4.55 -15.47
CA SER A 86 -11.08 -5.73 -16.17
C SER A 86 -9.56 -5.72 -16.32
N GLU A 87 -8.94 -4.56 -16.55
CA GLU A 87 -7.48 -4.44 -16.64
C GLU A 87 -6.82 -4.71 -15.29
N ILE A 88 -7.43 -4.22 -14.21
CA ILE A 88 -7.00 -4.48 -12.83
C ILE A 88 -7.12 -5.96 -12.50
N ASP A 89 -8.25 -6.58 -12.81
CA ASP A 89 -8.52 -7.99 -12.54
C ASP A 89 -7.55 -8.91 -13.31
N ASP A 90 -7.26 -8.60 -14.58
CA ASP A 90 -6.31 -9.36 -15.38
C ASP A 90 -4.88 -9.20 -14.86
N TRP A 91 -4.46 -7.98 -14.50
CA TRP A 91 -3.16 -7.75 -13.88
C TRP A 91 -3.02 -8.51 -12.56
N MET A 92 -4.03 -8.48 -11.70
CA MET A 92 -4.07 -9.22 -10.44
C MET A 92 -3.94 -10.73 -10.65
N ARG A 93 -4.67 -11.28 -11.61
CA ARG A 93 -4.63 -12.71 -11.96
C ARG A 93 -3.24 -13.14 -12.42
N LEU A 94 -2.64 -12.39 -13.35
CA LEU A 94 -1.30 -12.66 -13.88
C LEU A 94 -0.22 -12.58 -12.80
N ASN A 95 -0.39 -11.65 -11.86
CA ASN A 95 0.58 -11.39 -10.81
C ASN A 95 0.28 -12.08 -9.48
N GLN A 96 -0.73 -12.95 -9.40
CA GLN A 96 -1.12 -13.68 -8.18
C GLN A 96 -1.43 -12.76 -6.99
N ILE A 97 -2.09 -11.63 -7.26
CA ILE A 97 -2.60 -10.72 -6.23
C ILE A 97 -4.09 -11.01 -6.02
N THR A 98 -4.50 -11.25 -4.77
CA THR A 98 -5.85 -11.68 -4.45
C THR A 98 -6.74 -10.56 -3.94
N ASP A 99 -6.15 -9.44 -3.52
CA ASP A 99 -6.84 -8.40 -2.79
C ASP A 99 -6.60 -7.02 -3.40
N PHE A 100 -7.70 -6.34 -3.71
CA PHE A 100 -7.73 -4.99 -4.25
C PHE A 100 -8.73 -4.12 -3.49
N MET A 101 -8.40 -2.83 -3.33
CA MET A 101 -9.29 -1.83 -2.77
C MET A 101 -9.13 -0.48 -3.46
N LYS A 102 -10.25 0.10 -3.91
CA LYS A 102 -10.31 1.51 -4.34
C LYS A 102 -10.38 2.42 -3.11
N THR A 103 -9.59 3.48 -3.11
CA THR A 103 -9.51 4.45 -1.99
C THR A 103 -9.46 5.88 -2.50
N SER A 104 -9.88 6.81 -1.65
CA SER A 104 -9.61 8.24 -1.84
C SER A 104 -8.98 8.81 -0.59
N ALA A 105 -7.72 9.21 -0.69
CA ALA A 105 -7.08 10.00 0.36
C ALA A 105 -7.78 11.36 0.57
N LYS A 106 -8.40 11.93 -0.48
CA LYS A 106 -9.10 13.21 -0.43
C LYS A 106 -10.38 13.13 0.40
N THR A 107 -11.22 12.13 0.19
CA THR A 107 -12.50 11.99 0.90
C THR A 107 -12.38 11.11 2.15
N GLY A 108 -11.33 10.30 2.26
CA GLY A 108 -11.17 9.27 3.29
C GLY A 108 -11.85 7.94 2.94
N GLU A 109 -12.48 7.84 1.77
CA GLU A 109 -13.16 6.63 1.31
C GLU A 109 -12.20 5.43 1.34
N ASN A 110 -12.63 4.38 2.05
CA ASN A 110 -11.95 3.09 2.20
C ASN A 110 -10.52 3.12 2.74
N VAL A 111 -9.93 4.27 3.06
CA VAL A 111 -8.56 4.38 3.59
C VAL A 111 -8.41 3.56 4.87
N ARG A 112 -9.30 3.75 5.86
CA ARG A 112 -9.29 2.96 7.10
C ARG A 112 -9.50 1.45 6.83
N LYS A 113 -10.44 1.11 5.96
CA LYS A 113 -10.75 -0.29 5.60
C LYS A 113 -9.55 -0.98 4.93
N ALA A 114 -8.73 -0.25 4.18
CA ALA A 114 -7.53 -0.79 3.54
C ALA A 114 -6.52 -1.28 4.59
N PHE A 115 -6.24 -0.46 5.60
CA PHE A 115 -5.32 -0.83 6.69
C PHE A 115 -5.91 -1.89 7.63
N GLU A 116 -7.22 -1.89 7.88
CA GLU A 116 -7.91 -2.96 8.62
C GLU A 116 -7.81 -4.29 7.87
N LYS A 117 -8.10 -4.28 6.56
CA LYS A 117 -7.97 -5.47 5.70
C LYS A 117 -6.53 -5.98 5.66
N LEU A 118 -5.55 -5.09 5.49
CA LEU A 118 -4.13 -5.45 5.53
C LEU A 118 -3.75 -6.10 6.86
N THR A 119 -4.24 -5.56 7.98
CA THR A 119 -4.01 -6.13 9.32
C THR A 119 -4.55 -7.55 9.43
N ILE A 120 -5.76 -7.79 8.92
CA ILE A 120 -6.35 -9.14 8.89
C ILE A 120 -5.52 -10.09 8.03
N MET A 121 -5.07 -9.64 6.85
CA MET A 121 -4.20 -10.43 5.97
C MET A 121 -2.87 -10.78 6.66
N SER A 122 -2.25 -9.82 7.35
CA SER A 122 -1.03 -10.06 8.14
C SER A 122 -1.24 -11.05 9.27
N LEU A 123 -2.36 -10.94 10.00
CA LEU A 123 -2.69 -11.89 11.07
C LEU A 123 -2.96 -13.30 10.54
N ALA A 124 -3.58 -13.44 9.36
CA ALA A 124 -3.78 -14.73 8.72
C ALA A 124 -2.45 -15.35 8.25
N ASP A 125 -1.51 -14.53 7.78
CA ASP A 125 -0.17 -14.95 7.36
C ASP A 125 0.73 -15.36 8.54
N LEU A 126 0.49 -14.82 9.75
CA LEU A 126 1.20 -15.23 10.97
C LEU A 126 1.03 -16.71 11.35
N GLY A 127 0.16 -17.46 10.69
CA GLY A 127 0.06 -18.91 10.82
C GLY A 127 1.38 -19.65 10.52
N GLU A 128 1.63 -20.04 9.26
CA GLU A 128 2.69 -21.01 8.90
C GLU A 128 4.14 -20.50 9.03
N ARG A 129 4.38 -19.25 9.45
CA ARG A 129 5.74 -18.69 9.57
C ARG A 129 5.85 -17.66 10.70
N PRO A 130 6.73 -17.86 11.71
CA PRO A 130 7.05 -16.80 12.67
C PRO A 130 8.02 -15.82 12.00
N ARG A 131 7.52 -14.90 11.18
CA ARG A 131 8.33 -13.79 10.66
C ARG A 131 8.05 -12.53 11.49
N LEU A 132 9.03 -12.19 12.33
CA LEU A 132 9.39 -10.84 12.80
C LEU A 132 8.23 -9.82 12.87
N GLY A 133 7.25 -10.08 13.73
CA GLY A 133 6.82 -9.04 14.66
C GLY A 133 7.58 -9.30 15.95
N GLU A 134 8.15 -8.29 16.59
CA GLU A 134 8.50 -8.44 18.01
C GLU A 134 7.21 -8.85 18.71
N VAL A 135 7.10 -10.11 19.12
CA VAL A 135 6.05 -10.53 20.05
C VAL A 135 6.37 -9.76 21.32
N ARG A 136 5.65 -8.65 21.52
CA ARG A 136 5.70 -7.93 22.78
C ARG A 136 4.76 -8.63 23.74
N GLU A 137 5.01 -8.50 25.04
CA GLU A 137 4.18 -9.12 26.09
C GLU A 137 2.67 -8.78 25.95
N GLU A 138 2.29 -7.78 25.14
CA GLU A 138 0.91 -7.32 24.94
C GLU A 138 0.37 -7.30 23.48
N GLY A 139 1.11 -7.76 22.45
CA GLY A 139 0.59 -7.71 21.07
C GLY A 139 1.58 -7.91 19.91
N PHE A 140 1.11 -7.67 18.68
CA PHE A 140 1.90 -7.75 17.44
C PHE A 140 2.33 -6.39 16.92
N LEU A 141 3.59 -6.26 16.50
CA LEU A 141 4.08 -5.11 15.73
C LEU A 141 4.27 -5.53 14.27
N PHE A 142 3.48 -4.97 13.36
CA PHE A 142 3.64 -5.19 11.93
C PHE A 142 4.32 -3.99 11.27
N LYS A 143 5.46 -4.25 10.63
CA LYS A 143 6.04 -3.31 9.68
C LYS A 143 5.27 -3.38 8.37
N VAL A 144 4.61 -2.30 7.99
CA VAL A 144 3.87 -2.16 6.73
C VAL A 144 4.63 -1.18 5.85
N VAL A 145 4.90 -1.55 4.60
CA VAL A 145 5.51 -0.65 3.61
C VAL A 145 4.48 -0.24 2.57
N VAL A 146 4.42 1.05 2.27
CA VAL A 146 3.60 1.62 1.19
C VAL A 146 4.51 1.95 0.01
N ILE A 147 4.23 1.36 -1.15
CA ILE A 147 5.07 1.47 -2.35
C ILE A 147 4.21 1.67 -3.61
N GLY A 148 4.77 2.29 -4.64
CA GLY A 148 4.06 2.68 -5.86
C GLY A 148 4.71 3.92 -6.49
N ALA A 149 4.22 4.35 -7.66
CA ALA A 149 4.82 5.45 -8.41
C ALA A 149 4.81 6.79 -7.65
N ALA A 150 5.66 7.74 -8.05
CA ALA A 150 5.58 9.11 -7.56
C ALA A 150 4.19 9.72 -7.89
N GLY A 151 3.62 10.47 -6.95
CA GLY A 151 2.34 11.18 -7.17
C GLY A 151 1.07 10.33 -7.06
N VAL A 152 1.16 9.03 -6.81
CA VAL A 152 -0.03 8.15 -6.63
C VAL A 152 -0.76 8.39 -5.30
N GLY A 153 -0.17 9.16 -4.39
CA GLY A 153 -0.78 9.53 -3.10
C GLY A 153 -0.47 8.59 -1.93
N LYS A 154 0.67 7.90 -1.94
CA LYS A 154 1.16 7.07 -0.81
C LYS A 154 1.15 7.85 0.51
N THR A 155 1.87 8.97 0.55
CA THR A 155 1.91 9.86 1.73
C THR A 155 0.53 10.36 2.12
N SER A 156 -0.32 10.71 1.14
CA SER A 156 -1.68 11.17 1.39
C SER A 156 -2.57 10.09 2.02
N ILE A 157 -2.45 8.83 1.59
CA ILE A 157 -3.15 7.69 2.19
C ILE A 157 -2.68 7.49 3.63
N VAL A 158 -1.37 7.50 3.87
CA VAL A 158 -0.80 7.32 5.22
C VAL A 158 -1.27 8.45 6.14
N HIS A 159 -1.13 9.70 5.71
CA HIS A 159 -1.57 10.87 6.48
C HIS A 159 -3.09 10.86 6.72
N ARG A 160 -3.89 10.45 5.73
CA ARG A 160 -5.33 10.30 5.91
C ARG A 160 -5.66 9.21 6.92
N PHE A 161 -4.90 8.11 6.95
CA PHE A 161 -5.09 7.06 7.94
C PHE A 161 -4.72 7.49 9.36
N THR A 162 -3.58 8.17 9.55
CA THR A 162 -3.07 8.53 10.87
C THR A 162 -3.75 9.77 11.45
N GLU A 163 -3.96 10.80 10.63
CA GLU A 163 -4.45 12.12 11.08
C GLU A 163 -5.90 12.40 10.72
N ASN A 164 -6.53 11.58 9.86
CA ASN A 164 -7.86 11.83 9.31
C ASN A 164 -7.98 13.21 8.62
N VAL A 165 -6.90 13.69 7.99
CA VAL A 165 -6.84 14.97 7.25
C VAL A 165 -6.22 14.75 5.87
N PHE A 166 -6.67 15.53 4.87
CA PHE A 166 -6.04 15.62 3.55
C PHE A 166 -5.49 17.03 3.35
N LEU A 167 -4.21 17.11 2.97
CA LEU A 167 -3.53 18.37 2.69
C LEU A 167 -3.45 18.57 1.17
N GLN A 168 -4.22 19.53 0.66
CA GLN A 168 -4.30 19.83 -0.77
C GLN A 168 -2.99 20.43 -1.32
N ASP A 169 -2.27 21.20 -0.50
CA ASP A 169 -1.00 21.86 -0.85
C ASP A 169 0.25 21.05 -0.43
N TYR A 170 0.14 19.71 -0.41
CA TYR A 170 1.27 18.88 -0.03
C TYR A 170 2.39 18.97 -1.08
N LYS A 171 3.46 19.72 -0.76
CA LYS A 171 4.70 19.71 -1.53
C LYS A 171 5.24 18.29 -1.58
N LEU A 172 5.62 17.82 -2.77
CA LEU A 172 6.29 16.52 -2.98
C LEU A 172 7.24 16.22 -1.82
N THR A 173 7.18 15.00 -1.27
CA THR A 173 8.04 14.56 -0.19
C THR A 173 9.50 14.77 -0.62
N VAL A 174 10.16 15.76 -0.03
CA VAL A 174 11.57 16.03 -0.26
C VAL A 174 12.33 14.90 0.41
N GLY A 175 13.03 14.11 -0.41
CA GLY A 175 13.84 12.96 0.03
C GLY A 175 15.10 13.37 0.76
#